data_AF-A0AA35QBT3-F1
#
_entry.id   AF-A0AA35QBT3-F1
#
_cell.length_a   1.000
_cell.length_b   1.000
_cell.length_c   1.000
_cell.angle_alpha   90.00
_cell.angle_beta   90.00
_cell.angle_gamma   90.00
#
_symmetry.space_group_name_H-M   'P 1'
#
loop_
_entity.id
_entity.type
_entity.pdbx_description
1 polymer ?
#
loop_
_entity_poly.entity_id
_entity_poly.type
_entity_poly.pdbx_seq_one_letter_code
_entity_poly.pdbx_strand_id
1 'polypeptide(L)'
;MVLLRTSRETREIIANQCNLSASNIQDAFPCTPLQEGLLALTAKRSGDYIARYVYNLRPDLDLENFWKALKAVVSATPILRTRVVDLADHGLVQVVTDLNPVAAFKPWIGTLKEYLDEDRAVGMGLGSIWRKTAFNFDLALILT
;
A
#
# COMPACT_ATOMS: atom_id res chain seq x y z
N MET A 1 -12.66 7.74 -17.82
CA MET A 1 -11.61 7.60 -18.85
C MET A 1 -10.43 6.89 -18.18
N VAL A 2 -10.11 5.66 -18.60
CA VAL A 2 -9.00 4.86 -18.07
C VAL A 2 -7.70 5.47 -18.58
N LEU A 3 -6.77 5.88 -17.73
CA LEU A 3 -5.52 6.48 -18.22
C LEU A 3 -4.70 5.44 -18.96
N LEU A 4 -4.73 4.14 -18.62
CA LEU A 4 -3.90 3.10 -19.26
C LEU A 4 -4.24 2.69 -20.71
N ARG A 5 -5.05 3.47 -21.44
CA ARG A 5 -4.87 3.50 -22.92
C ARG A 5 -3.61 4.29 -23.34
N THR A 6 -2.90 4.88 -22.37
CA THR A 6 -1.69 5.70 -22.55
C THR A 6 -0.45 4.89 -22.90
N SER A 7 0.44 5.57 -23.62
CA SER A 7 1.66 5.10 -24.24
C SER A 7 2.57 4.30 -23.29
N ARG A 8 3.44 3.48 -23.90
CA ARG A 8 4.52 2.75 -23.21
C ARG A 8 5.33 3.65 -22.26
N GLU A 9 5.54 4.89 -22.67
CA GLU A 9 6.28 5.92 -21.92
C GLU A 9 5.61 6.29 -20.59
N THR A 10 4.28 6.51 -20.56
CA THR A 10 3.56 6.81 -19.31
C THR A 10 3.67 5.66 -18.31
N ARG A 11 3.57 4.41 -18.78
CA ARG A 11 3.75 3.23 -17.91
C ARG A 11 5.15 3.15 -17.34
N GLU A 12 6.18 3.46 -18.12
CA GLU A 12 7.58 3.47 -17.66
C GLU A 12 7.81 4.56 -16.60
N ILE A 13 7.27 5.77 -16.79
CA ILE A 13 7.32 6.84 -15.78
C ILE A 13 6.66 6.41 -14.47
N ILE A 14 5.44 5.87 -14.55
CA ILE A 14 4.70 5.38 -13.38
C ILE A 14 5.49 4.29 -12.65
N ALA A 15 6.03 3.31 -13.40
CA ALA A 15 6.81 2.21 -12.82
C ALA A 15 8.05 2.73 -12.08
N ASN A 16 8.78 3.68 -12.66
CA ASN A 16 9.95 4.29 -12.03
C ASN A 16 9.59 4.99 -10.71
N GLN A 17 8.50 5.78 -10.67
CA GLN A 17 8.04 6.40 -9.43
C GLN A 17 7.58 5.38 -8.37
N CYS A 18 7.10 4.21 -8.81
CA CYS A 18 6.71 3.11 -7.91
C CYS A 18 7.88 2.19 -7.54
N ASN A 19 9.08 2.38 -8.12
CA ASN A 19 10.20 1.43 -8.03
C ASN A 19 9.78 0.00 -8.44
N LEU A 20 9.06 -0.11 -9.56
CA LEU A 20 8.56 -1.37 -10.13
C LEU A 20 8.95 -1.49 -11.60
N SER A 21 8.80 -2.69 -12.17
CA SER A 21 8.84 -2.85 -13.62
C SER A 21 7.53 -2.34 -14.24
N ALA A 22 7.59 -1.80 -15.47
CA ALA A 22 6.40 -1.40 -16.22
C ALA A 22 5.41 -2.56 -16.43
N SER A 23 5.88 -3.81 -16.42
CA SER A 23 5.03 -5.01 -16.48
C SER A 23 4.20 -5.23 -15.20
N ASN A 24 4.56 -4.61 -14.08
CA ASN A 24 3.81 -4.70 -12.84
C ASN A 24 2.69 -3.64 -12.75
N ILE A 25 2.54 -2.76 -13.75
CA ILE A 25 1.50 -1.75 -13.77
C ILE A 25 0.25 -2.32 -14.46
N GLN A 26 -0.81 -2.55 -13.66
CA GLN A 26 -2.05 -3.16 -14.11
C GLN A 26 -3.04 -2.12 -14.65
N ASP A 27 -3.29 -1.05 -13.87
CA ASP A 27 -4.19 0.04 -14.26
C ASP A 27 -3.78 1.39 -13.65
N ALA A 28 -4.32 2.49 -14.16
CA ALA A 28 -4.04 3.86 -13.75
C ALA A 28 -5.23 4.77 -14.09
N PHE A 29 -5.62 5.61 -13.13
CA PHE A 29 -6.76 6.51 -13.24
C PHE A 29 -6.47 7.82 -12.50
N PRO A 30 -7.07 8.95 -12.89
CA PRO A 30 -6.96 10.17 -12.10
C PRO A 30 -7.56 9.95 -10.71
N CYS A 31 -7.00 10.63 -9.71
CA CYS A 31 -7.62 10.73 -8.39
C CYS A 31 -8.91 11.58 -8.48
N THR A 32 -9.84 11.30 -7.57
CA THR A 32 -11.02 12.16 -7.37
C THR A 32 -10.65 13.39 -6.53
N PRO A 33 -11.38 14.51 -6.64
CA PRO A 33 -11.11 15.70 -5.81
C PRO A 33 -11.09 15.41 -4.31
N LEU A 34 -11.92 14.45 -3.84
CA LEU A 34 -11.90 14.02 -2.44
C LEU A 34 -10.60 13.28 -2.09
N GLN A 35 -10.13 12.36 -2.95
CA GLN A 35 -8.86 11.68 -2.74
C GLN A 35 -7.70 12.68 -2.73
N GLU A 36 -7.65 13.62 -3.67
CA GLU A 36 -6.63 14.68 -3.70
C GLU A 36 -6.65 15.53 -2.42
N GLY A 37 -7.84 15.91 -1.94
CA GLY A 37 -8.00 16.66 -0.70
C GLY A 37 -7.48 15.89 0.53
N LEU A 38 -7.82 14.60 0.64
CA LEU A 38 -7.33 13.74 1.72
C LEU A 38 -5.80 13.58 1.67
N LEU A 39 -5.25 13.36 0.48
CA LEU A 39 -3.80 13.24 0.26
C LEU A 39 -3.07 14.53 0.65
N ALA A 40 -3.60 15.69 0.25
CA ALA A 40 -3.03 16.98 0.60
C ALA A 40 -3.05 17.25 2.12
N LEU A 41 -4.09 16.77 2.83
CA LEU A 41 -4.17 16.87 4.28
C LEU A 41 -3.16 15.94 4.97
N THR A 42 -3.04 14.69 4.52
CA THR A 42 -2.02 13.74 5.00
C THR A 42 -0.61 14.25 4.78
N ALA A 43 -0.34 14.91 3.63
CA ALA A 43 0.97 15.49 3.34
C ALA A 43 1.31 16.69 4.24
N LYS A 44 0.30 17.48 4.66
CA LYS A 44 0.49 18.61 5.58
C LYS A 44 0.67 18.17 7.04
N ARG A 45 0.04 17.06 7.43
CA ARG A 45 0.08 16.51 8.78
C ARG A 45 0.38 15.02 8.71
N SER A 46 1.67 14.69 8.69
CA SER A 46 2.15 13.32 8.66
C SER A 46 1.46 12.48 9.73
N GLY A 47 0.70 11.46 9.32
CA GLY A 47 -0.05 10.58 10.21
C GLY A 47 -1.57 10.77 10.19
N ASP A 48 -2.08 11.91 9.71
CA ASP A 48 -3.51 12.11 9.50
C ASP A 48 -4.00 11.22 8.35
N TYR A 49 -5.18 10.62 8.53
CA TYR A 49 -5.80 9.67 7.60
C TYR A 49 -5.00 8.37 7.36
N ILE A 50 -4.13 8.00 8.29
CA ILE A 50 -3.54 6.65 8.36
C ILE A 50 -4.34 5.80 9.33
N ALA A 51 -5.07 4.82 8.82
CA ALA A 51 -5.83 3.89 9.65
C ALA A 51 -4.95 2.70 10.04
N ARG A 52 -4.73 2.50 11.35
CA ARG A 52 -3.97 1.35 11.86
C ARG A 52 -4.88 0.43 12.62
N TYR A 53 -4.97 -0.82 12.18
CA TYR A 53 -5.75 -1.84 12.84
C TYR A 53 -4.83 -2.90 13.41
N VAL A 54 -4.94 -3.17 14.71
CA VAL A 54 -4.18 -4.19 15.41
C VAL A 54 -5.13 -5.30 15.84
N TYR A 55 -4.89 -6.54 15.40
CA TYR A 55 -5.71 -7.70 15.74
C TYR A 55 -4.90 -8.74 16.49
N ASN A 56 -5.41 -9.20 17.62
CA ASN A 56 -4.87 -10.37 18.31
C ASN A 56 -5.29 -11.64 17.57
N LEU A 57 -4.30 -12.39 17.09
CA LEU A 57 -4.51 -13.71 16.52
C LEU A 57 -4.61 -14.73 17.65
N ARG A 58 -5.34 -15.82 17.39
CA ARG A 58 -5.42 -16.91 18.36
C ARG A 58 -4.11 -17.70 18.38
N PRO A 59 -3.68 -18.22 19.54
CA PRO A 59 -2.45 -19.00 19.64
C PRO A 59 -2.43 -20.27 18.76
N ASP A 60 -3.62 -20.81 18.45
CA ASP A 60 -3.83 -22.02 17.64
C ASP A 60 -4.10 -21.71 16.17
N LEU A 61 -4.01 -20.45 15.74
CA LEU A 61 -4.24 -20.07 14.35
C LEU A 61 -3.18 -20.69 13.43
N ASP A 62 -3.63 -21.39 12.40
CA ASP A 62 -2.78 -21.78 11.28
C ASP A 62 -2.35 -20.54 10.49
N LEU A 63 -1.16 -20.05 10.81
CA LEU A 63 -0.57 -18.88 10.18
C LEU A 63 -0.33 -19.08 8.68
N GLU A 64 0.01 -20.29 8.24
CA GLU A 64 0.28 -20.55 6.83
C GLU A 64 -0.98 -20.37 6.00
N ASN A 65 -2.08 -20.98 6.44
CA ASN A 65 -3.38 -20.84 5.76
C ASN A 65 -3.93 -19.42 5.88
N PHE A 66 -3.74 -18.75 7.02
CA PHE A 66 -4.09 -17.35 7.18
C PHE A 66 -3.38 -16.46 6.14
N TRP A 67 -2.06 -16.62 5.96
CA TRP A 67 -1.30 -15.85 4.98
C TRP A 67 -1.67 -16.17 3.54
N LYS A 68 -1.96 -17.43 3.22
CA LYS A 68 -2.47 -17.82 1.89
C LYS A 68 -3.79 -17.11 1.59
N ALA A 69 -4.72 -17.13 2.54
CA ALA A 69 -6.01 -16.44 2.40
C ALA A 69 -5.84 -14.93 2.28
N LEU A 70 -4.99 -14.30 3.12
CA LEU A 70 -4.76 -12.86 3.06
C LEU A 70 -4.10 -12.44 1.74
N LYS A 71 -3.13 -13.22 1.24
CA LYS A 71 -2.52 -12.99 -0.08
C LYS A 71 -3.58 -13.06 -1.18
N ALA A 72 -4.47 -14.05 -1.14
CA ALA A 72 -5.56 -14.17 -2.11
C ALA A 72 -6.51 -12.95 -2.08
N VAL A 73 -6.91 -12.49 -0.89
CA VAL A 73 -7.75 -11.29 -0.74
C VAL A 73 -7.07 -10.05 -1.32
N VAL A 74 -5.79 -9.83 -1.00
CA VAL A 74 -5.04 -8.67 -1.51
C VAL A 74 -4.88 -8.73 -3.03
N SER A 75 -4.57 -9.90 -3.59
CA SER A 75 -4.48 -10.07 -5.04
C SER A 75 -5.83 -9.80 -5.73
N ALA A 76 -6.93 -10.28 -5.15
CA ALA A 76 -8.28 -10.12 -5.69
C ALA A 76 -8.87 -8.71 -5.53
N THR A 77 -8.31 -7.86 -4.67
CA THR A 77 -8.89 -6.55 -4.33
C THR A 77 -7.98 -5.40 -4.80
N PRO A 78 -8.24 -4.78 -5.98
CA PRO A 78 -7.33 -3.80 -6.60
C PRO A 78 -6.92 -2.63 -5.70
N ILE A 79 -7.86 -2.09 -4.92
CA ILE A 79 -7.58 -0.95 -4.02
C ILE A 79 -6.48 -1.26 -2.99
N LEU A 80 -6.29 -2.53 -2.61
CA LEU A 80 -5.24 -2.96 -1.68
C LEU A 80 -3.84 -3.02 -2.32
N ARG A 81 -3.77 -2.87 -3.64
CA ARG A 81 -2.53 -2.84 -4.44
C ARG A 81 -2.35 -1.53 -5.19
N THR A 82 -3.16 -0.53 -4.83
CA THR A 82 -3.12 0.80 -5.45
C THR A 82 -2.05 1.67 -4.81
N ARG A 83 -1.32 2.41 -5.65
CA ARG A 83 -0.39 3.47 -5.28
C ARG A 83 -0.86 4.79 -5.84
N VAL A 84 -0.35 5.90 -5.33
CA VAL A 84 -0.61 7.24 -5.91
C VAL A 84 0.70 7.84 -6.35
N VAL A 85 0.73 8.33 -7.58
CA VAL A 85 1.88 9.01 -8.20
C VAL A 85 1.45 10.40 -8.69
N ASP A 86 2.40 11.29 -8.87
CA ASP A 86 2.16 12.62 -9.46
C ASP A 86 2.78 12.67 -10.86
N LEU A 87 1.93 12.86 -11.87
CA LEU A 87 2.33 12.94 -13.27
C LEU A 87 2.15 14.36 -13.76
N ALA A 88 3.20 14.95 -14.34
CA ALA A 88 3.21 16.36 -14.77
C ALA A 88 1.97 16.76 -15.60
N ASP A 89 1.51 15.89 -16.50
CA ASP A 89 0.39 16.18 -17.41
C ASP A 89 -0.99 15.75 -16.87
N HIS A 90 -1.05 15.03 -15.75
CA HIS A 90 -2.27 14.39 -15.26
C HIS A 90 -2.55 14.61 -13.76
N GLY A 91 -1.63 15.23 -13.02
CA GLY A 91 -1.71 15.40 -11.58
C GLY A 91 -1.63 14.07 -10.83
N LEU A 92 -2.40 13.96 -9.74
CA LEU A 92 -2.42 12.76 -8.91
C LEU A 92 -3.17 11.62 -9.59
N VAL A 93 -2.47 10.49 -9.75
CA VAL A 93 -2.95 9.30 -10.43
C VAL A 93 -2.88 8.11 -9.49
N GLN A 94 -4.00 7.42 -9.34
CA GLN A 94 -4.09 6.13 -8.65
C GLN A 94 -3.70 5.00 -9.60
N VAL A 95 -2.73 4.18 -9.21
CA VAL A 95 -2.08 3.15 -10.02
C VAL A 95 -2.26 1.79 -9.37
N VAL A 96 -2.94 0.88 -10.04
CA VAL A 96 -3.09 -0.51 -9.61
C VAL A 96 -1.86 -1.30 -10.05
N THR A 97 -1.24 -2.02 -9.12
CA THR A 97 -0.01 -2.79 -9.39
C THR A 97 -0.21 -4.29 -9.16
N ASP A 98 0.42 -5.15 -9.96
CA ASP A 98 0.38 -6.61 -9.75
C ASP A 98 1.24 -7.08 -8.57
N LEU A 99 1.92 -6.17 -7.89
CA LEU A 99 2.66 -6.49 -6.68
C LEU A 99 1.68 -6.73 -5.52
N ASN A 100 1.76 -7.92 -4.93
CA ASN A 100 1.10 -8.20 -3.67
C ASN A 100 2.00 -7.74 -2.50
N PRO A 101 1.67 -6.66 -1.77
CA PRO A 101 2.51 -6.15 -0.69
C PRO A 101 2.70 -7.16 0.46
N VAL A 102 1.80 -8.13 0.59
CA VAL A 102 1.87 -9.18 1.62
C VAL A 102 2.75 -10.37 1.18
N ALA A 103 3.20 -10.42 -0.08
CA ALA A 103 4.08 -11.48 -0.56
C ALA A 103 5.50 -11.40 0.04
N ALA A 104 6.00 -10.20 0.31
CA ALA A 104 7.33 -9.95 0.89
C ALA A 104 7.33 -9.96 2.43
N PHE A 105 6.34 -10.59 3.05
CA PHE A 105 6.17 -10.66 4.50
C PHE A 105 7.45 -11.10 5.22
N LYS A 106 7.82 -10.35 6.26
CA LYS A 106 8.82 -10.73 7.26
C LYS A 106 8.19 -10.59 8.65
N PRO A 107 8.32 -11.61 9.53
CA PRO A 107 7.93 -11.46 10.93
C PRO A 107 8.68 -10.30 11.59
N TRP A 108 7.97 -9.47 12.36
CA TRP A 108 8.61 -8.46 13.21
C TRP A 108 9.18 -9.14 14.45
N ILE A 109 10.45 -8.85 14.75
CA ILE A 109 11.13 -9.32 15.96
C ILE A 109 11.28 -8.10 16.87
N GLY A 110 10.43 -7.96 17.88
CA GLY A 110 10.45 -6.85 18.82
C GLY A 110 9.14 -6.75 19.60
N THR A 111 8.81 -5.58 20.14
CA THR A 111 7.50 -5.34 20.76
C THR A 111 6.53 -4.70 19.78
N LEU A 112 5.22 -4.83 20.05
CA LEU A 112 4.18 -4.15 19.28
C LEU A 112 4.38 -2.62 19.31
N LYS A 113 4.84 -2.10 20.44
CA LYS A 113 5.11 -0.67 20.62
C LYS A 113 6.24 -0.20 19.70
N GLU A 114 7.36 -0.92 19.67
CA GLU A 114 8.49 -0.63 18.78
C GLU A 114 8.04 -0.60 17.31
N TYR A 115 7.26 -1.60 16.90
CA TYR A 115 6.73 -1.61 15.54
C TYR A 115 5.87 -0.37 15.23
N LEU A 116 4.93 -0.02 16.12
CA LEU A 116 4.03 1.11 15.90
C LEU A 116 4.78 2.44 15.88
N ASP A 117 5.84 2.58 16.69
CA ASP A 117 6.68 3.77 16.70
C ASP A 117 7.50 3.88 15.41
N GLU A 118 8.04 2.77 14.90
CA GLU A 118 8.72 2.74 13.60
C GLU A 118 7.76 3.00 12.43
N ASP A 119 6.58 2.38 12.40
CA ASP A 119 5.58 2.61 11.35
C ASP A 119 5.09 4.07 11.34
N ARG A 120 4.96 4.70 12.51
CA ARG A 120 4.65 6.14 12.62
C ARG A 120 5.77 7.03 12.11
N ALA A 121 7.03 6.63 12.31
CA ALA A 121 8.18 7.38 11.81
C ALA A 121 8.29 7.32 10.27
N VAL A 122 7.88 6.20 9.67
CA VAL A 122 7.84 6.06 8.21
C VAL A 122 6.51 6.63 7.68
N GLY A 123 6.47 7.94 7.41
CA GLY A 123 5.33 8.60 6.78
C GLY A 123 4.88 7.91 5.47
N MET A 124 3.62 8.10 5.08
CA MET A 124 3.13 7.70 3.76
C MET A 124 3.43 8.80 2.74
N GLY A 125 4.18 8.47 1.69
CA GLY A 125 4.56 9.38 0.62
C GLY A 125 4.06 8.94 -0.75
N LEU A 126 4.13 9.82 -1.75
CA LEU A 126 3.83 9.48 -3.14
C LEU A 126 4.76 8.35 -3.64
N GLY A 127 4.25 7.45 -4.48
CA GLY A 127 4.95 6.27 -4.99
C GLY A 127 5.10 5.11 -3.99
N SER A 128 4.87 5.36 -2.70
CA SER A 128 4.92 4.34 -1.65
C SER A 128 3.64 3.49 -1.60
N ILE A 129 3.75 2.31 -0.99
CA ILE A 129 2.60 1.43 -0.77
C ILE A 129 1.78 2.04 0.35
N TRP A 130 0.51 2.39 0.08
CA TRP A 130 -0.43 2.98 1.05
C TRP A 130 -0.93 1.98 2.11
N ARG A 131 -0.45 0.74 2.04
CA ARG A 131 -0.77 -0.31 2.99
C ARG A 131 0.51 -1.00 3.45
N LYS A 132 0.88 -0.84 4.72
CA LYS A 132 1.96 -1.66 5.31
C LYS A 132 1.31 -2.73 6.18
N THR A 133 1.87 -3.93 6.14
CA THR A 133 1.39 -5.04 6.95
C THR A 133 2.57 -5.61 7.71
N ALA A 134 2.44 -5.73 9.03
CA ALA A 134 3.43 -6.42 9.85
C ALA A 134 2.78 -7.20 10.99
N PHE A 135 3.58 -8.07 11.58
CA PHE A 135 3.16 -8.97 12.63
C PHE A 135 4.21 -9.09 13.72
N ASN A 136 3.86 -8.84 14.98
CA ASN A 136 4.73 -9.13 16.11
C ASN A 136 4.48 -10.55 16.65
N PHE A 137 5.53 -11.23 17.12
CA PHE A 137 5.47 -12.56 17.74
C PHE A 137 4.56 -12.65 18.98
N ASP A 138 4.04 -11.53 19.48
CA ASP A 138 2.93 -11.45 20.46
C ASP A 138 1.52 -11.44 19.82
N LEU A 139 1.34 -12.14 18.70
CA LEU A 139 0.05 -12.38 18.04
C LEU A 139 -0.67 -11.14 17.47
N ALA A 140 0.01 -10.06 17.08
CA ALA A 140 -0.66 -8.85 16.59
C ALA A 140 -0.53 -8.66 15.06
N LEU A 141 -1.62 -8.78 14.29
CA LEU A 141 -1.66 -8.37 12.88
C LEU A 141 -1.93 -6.87 12.78
N ILE A 142 -1.04 -6.16 12.09
CA ILE A 142 -1.15 -4.72 11.90
C ILE A 142 -1.41 -4.43 10.44
N LEU A 143 -2.54 -3.80 10.16
CA LEU A 143 -2.92 -3.27 8.85
C LEU A 143 -2.85 -1.75 8.95
N THR A 144 -1.82 -1.13 8.35
CA THR A 144 -1.69 0.33 8.26
C THR A 144 -1.92 0.81 6.85
#